data_AF-A0A938NFP7-F1
#
_entry.id   AF-A0A938NFP7-F1
#
_cell.length_a   1.000
_cell.length_b   1.000
_cell.length_c   1.000
_cell.angle_alpha   90.00
_cell.angle_beta   90.00
_cell.angle_gamma   90.00
#
_symmetry.space_group_name_H-M   'P 1'
#
loop_
_entity.id
_entity.type
_entity.pdbx_description
1 polymer ?
#
loop_
_entity_poly.entity_id
_entity_poly.type
_entity_poly.pdbx_seq_one_letter_code
_entity_poly.pdbx_strand_id
1 'polypeptide(L)'
;MSFDEKTLSGYAKKTAALLVEEISQQNMTKSLWNSYEKVWKEELSRFGVQLRVMGPDDQTRLLFELMSFSVYLIMGQEVPKWIVQTRFVLGPRPDDKSIRYFNSILLQEIEKYVVSIGATKVREISIVAISPDLRFGPGEYLNCARRIASYVQSGSTKSAVDTFAQYVACAVDPESYPAVKLIAVSYVGQIVDLARHVLAAVFQQRA
;
A
#
# COMPACT_ATOMS: atom_id res chain seq x y z
N MET A 1 -9.01 21.22 17.68
CA MET A 1 -9.95 21.81 16.70
C MET A 1 -10.92 20.70 16.29
N SER A 2 -12.23 20.91 16.34
CA SER A 2 -13.19 19.88 15.90
C SER A 2 -13.41 20.02 14.40
N PHE A 3 -13.20 18.96 13.63
CA PHE A 3 -13.52 18.95 12.21
C PHE A 3 -14.99 18.59 12.02
N ASP A 4 -15.69 19.30 11.13
CA ASP A 4 -17.01 18.89 10.67
C ASP A 4 -16.91 17.80 9.58
N GLU A 5 -17.97 17.03 9.39
CA GLU A 5 -18.02 15.92 8.42
C GLU A 5 -17.79 16.34 6.97
N LYS A 6 -18.22 17.55 6.58
CA LYS A 6 -18.00 18.07 5.21
C LYS A 6 -16.52 18.37 4.98
N THR A 7 -15.85 18.96 5.96
CA THR A 7 -14.40 19.18 5.94
C THR A 7 -13.65 17.85 5.87
N LEU A 8 -13.99 16.88 6.72
CA LEU A 8 -13.36 15.55 6.72
C LEU A 8 -13.56 14.80 5.40
N SER A 9 -14.76 14.89 4.81
CA SER A 9 -15.04 14.33 3.49
C SER A 9 -14.16 14.95 2.41
N GLY A 10 -14.00 16.28 2.44
CA GLY A 10 -13.11 16.99 1.51
C GLY A 10 -11.65 16.55 1.65
N TYR A 11 -11.18 16.39 2.89
CA TYR A 11 -9.83 15.93 3.16
C TYR A 11 -9.59 14.50 2.74
N ALA A 12 -10.53 13.59 3.01
CA ALA A 12 -10.41 12.18 2.61
C ALA A 12 -10.34 12.03 1.08
N LYS A 13 -11.22 12.74 0.35
CA LYS A 13 -11.21 12.77 -1.13
C LYS A 13 -9.90 13.32 -1.69
N LYS A 14 -9.41 14.42 -1.11
CA LYS A 14 -8.14 15.03 -1.53
C LYS A 14 -6.95 14.12 -1.22
N THR A 15 -6.96 13.45 -0.07
CA THR A 15 -5.95 12.46 0.31
C THR A 15 -5.91 11.32 -0.71
N ALA A 16 -7.07 10.78 -1.10
CA ALA A 16 -7.14 9.72 -2.11
C ALA A 16 -6.58 10.17 -3.46
N ALA A 17 -6.99 11.34 -3.94
CA ALA A 17 -6.52 11.89 -5.21
C ALA A 17 -5.00 12.13 -5.22
N LEU A 18 -4.47 12.79 -4.19
CA LEU A 18 -3.05 13.05 -4.06
C LEU A 18 -2.24 11.77 -3.91
N LEU A 19 -2.73 10.77 -3.17
CA LEU A 19 -2.05 9.49 -3.03
C LEU A 19 -1.86 8.80 -4.40
N VAL A 20 -2.90 8.78 -5.22
CA VAL A 20 -2.84 8.21 -6.58
C VAL A 20 -1.86 8.98 -7.47
N GLU A 21 -1.93 10.31 -7.41
CA GLU A 21 -1.05 11.20 -8.16
C GLU A 21 0.42 10.99 -7.77
N GLU A 22 0.73 11.01 -6.47
CA GLU A 22 2.09 10.86 -5.94
C GLU A 22 2.70 9.50 -6.28
N ILE A 23 1.96 8.40 -6.11
CA ILE A 23 2.45 7.06 -6.49
C ILE A 23 2.80 7.02 -7.99
N SER A 24 2.01 7.68 -8.83
CA SER A 24 2.23 7.76 -10.27
C SER A 24 3.43 8.64 -10.62
N GLN A 25 3.52 9.83 -10.05
CA GLN A 25 4.59 10.80 -10.30
C GLN A 25 5.96 10.32 -9.82
N GLN A 26 6.00 9.70 -8.65
CA GLN A 26 7.23 9.10 -8.10
C GLN A 26 7.64 7.82 -8.84
N ASN A 27 6.84 7.36 -9.81
CA ASN A 27 7.11 6.17 -10.61
C ASN A 27 7.49 4.95 -9.74
N MET A 28 6.85 4.80 -8.57
CA MET A 28 7.29 3.83 -7.56
C MET A 28 7.26 2.38 -8.08
N THR A 29 6.26 2.05 -8.90
CA THR A 29 6.15 0.74 -9.57
C THR A 29 7.35 0.47 -10.47
N LYS A 30 7.72 1.44 -11.31
CA LYS A 30 8.89 1.37 -12.20
C LYS A 30 10.19 1.34 -11.41
N SER A 31 10.31 2.13 -10.36
CA SER A 31 11.51 2.16 -9.50
C SER A 31 11.74 0.80 -8.83
N LEU A 32 10.68 0.20 -8.27
CA LEU A 32 10.76 -1.12 -7.65
C LEU A 32 11.14 -2.19 -8.67
N TRP A 33 10.54 -2.14 -9.86
CA TRP A 33 10.92 -3.02 -10.97
C TRP A 33 12.38 -2.87 -11.39
N ASN A 34 12.84 -1.65 -11.62
CA ASN A 34 14.24 -1.38 -11.98
C ASN A 34 15.21 -1.87 -10.90
N SER A 35 14.81 -1.79 -9.62
CA SER A 35 15.60 -2.31 -8.50
C SER A 35 15.70 -3.83 -8.57
N TYR A 36 14.61 -4.51 -8.93
CA TYR A 36 14.60 -5.95 -9.17
C TYR A 36 15.41 -6.35 -10.41
N GLU A 37 15.25 -5.66 -11.55
CA GLU A 37 16.07 -5.91 -12.74
C GLU A 37 17.56 -5.75 -12.46
N LYS A 38 17.94 -4.74 -11.65
CA LYS A 38 19.32 -4.53 -11.24
C LYS A 38 19.85 -5.71 -10.42
N VAL A 39 19.13 -6.12 -9.37
CA VAL A 39 19.49 -7.29 -8.55
C VAL A 39 19.56 -8.55 -9.39
N TRP A 40 18.62 -8.73 -10.32
CA TRP A 40 18.63 -9.86 -11.24
C TRP A 40 19.89 -9.87 -12.11
N LYS A 41 20.23 -8.72 -12.72
CA LYS A 41 21.40 -8.59 -13.59
C LYS A 41 22.70 -8.84 -12.84
N GLU A 42 22.82 -8.28 -11.63
CA GLU A 42 24.05 -8.32 -10.84
C GLU A 42 24.26 -9.67 -10.16
N GLU A 43 23.19 -10.30 -9.65
CA GLU A 43 23.31 -11.49 -8.79
C GLU A 43 22.58 -12.73 -9.36
N LEU A 44 21.29 -12.63 -9.69
CA LEU A 44 20.48 -13.81 -10.02
C LEU A 44 20.83 -14.44 -11.38
N SER A 45 21.27 -13.62 -12.33
CA SER A 45 21.66 -14.07 -13.68
C SER A 45 22.79 -15.11 -13.66
N ARG A 46 23.67 -15.05 -12.64
CA ARG A 46 24.78 -15.98 -12.44
C ARG A 46 24.31 -17.39 -12.07
N PHE A 47 23.08 -17.52 -11.57
CA PHE A 47 22.47 -18.79 -11.15
C PHE A 47 21.52 -19.36 -12.21
N GLY A 48 21.51 -18.80 -13.43
CA GLY A 48 20.66 -19.27 -14.52
C GLY A 48 19.18 -18.92 -14.38
N VAL A 49 18.82 -18.05 -13.42
CA VAL A 49 17.45 -17.55 -13.24
C VAL A 49 17.10 -16.64 -14.42
N GLN A 50 15.97 -16.87 -15.08
CA GLN A 50 15.50 -16.01 -16.17
C GLN A 50 14.76 -14.79 -15.61
N LEU A 51 15.02 -13.60 -16.17
CA LEU A 51 14.26 -12.41 -15.82
C LEU A 51 12.83 -12.57 -16.32
N ARG A 52 11.86 -12.51 -15.41
CA ARG A 52 10.46 -12.43 -15.78
C ARG A 52 10.19 -11.12 -16.52
N VAL A 53 9.36 -11.14 -17.56
CA VAL A 53 8.87 -9.91 -18.20
C VAL A 53 7.61 -9.47 -17.46
N MET A 54 7.57 -8.23 -16.98
CA MET A 54 6.39 -7.70 -16.31
C MET A 54 5.23 -7.54 -17.30
N GLY A 55 4.12 -8.24 -17.04
CA GLY A 55 2.88 -8.07 -17.79
C GLY A 55 2.00 -6.95 -17.23
N PRO A 56 0.92 -6.56 -17.96
CA PRO A 56 -0.04 -5.55 -17.48
C PRO A 56 -0.69 -5.92 -16.14
N ASP A 57 -0.99 -7.19 -15.93
CA ASP A 57 -1.56 -7.67 -14.67
C ASP A 57 -0.56 -7.55 -13.51
N ASP A 58 0.74 -7.75 -13.75
CA ASP A 58 1.78 -7.62 -12.72
C ASP A 58 1.96 -6.16 -12.32
N GLN A 59 1.95 -5.25 -13.30
CA GLN A 59 1.96 -3.82 -13.04
C GLN A 59 0.73 -3.39 -12.22
N THR A 60 -0.44 -3.96 -12.54
CA THR A 60 -1.69 -3.71 -11.82
C THR A 60 -1.63 -4.22 -10.38
N ARG A 61 -1.12 -5.45 -10.16
CA ARG A 61 -0.89 -6.01 -8.82
C ARG A 61 0.07 -5.14 -8.03
N LEU A 62 1.20 -4.75 -8.61
CA LEU A 62 2.22 -3.95 -7.93
C LEU A 62 1.67 -2.57 -7.52
N LEU A 63 0.97 -1.89 -8.43
CA LEU A 63 0.29 -0.62 -8.12
C LEU A 63 -0.73 -0.81 -6.99
N PHE A 64 -1.53 -1.87 -7.07
CA PHE A 64 -2.50 -2.22 -6.03
C PHE A 64 -1.82 -2.41 -4.66
N GLU A 65 -0.68 -3.10 -4.60
CA GLU A 65 0.05 -3.31 -3.33
C GLU A 65 0.54 -2.01 -2.71
N LEU A 66 1.17 -1.15 -3.52
CA LEU A 66 1.67 0.14 -3.07
C LEU A 66 0.53 1.01 -2.52
N MET A 67 -0.60 1.05 -3.23
CA MET A 67 -1.78 1.80 -2.79
C MET A 67 -2.38 1.23 -1.50
N SER A 68 -2.68 -0.08 -1.46
CA SER A 68 -3.31 -0.68 -0.28
C SER A 68 -2.43 -0.56 0.96
N PHE A 69 -1.12 -0.70 0.83
CA PHE A 69 -0.20 -0.53 1.95
C PHE A 69 -0.09 0.94 2.39
N SER A 70 -0.04 1.88 1.45
CA SER A 70 -0.08 3.32 1.76
C SER A 70 -1.35 3.70 2.51
N VAL A 71 -2.52 3.22 2.05
CA VAL A 71 -3.81 3.47 2.70
C VAL A 71 -3.85 2.88 4.10
N TYR A 72 -3.32 1.67 4.30
CA TYR A 72 -3.18 1.07 5.62
C TYR A 72 -2.35 1.97 6.57
N LEU A 73 -1.20 2.48 6.11
CA LEU A 73 -0.35 3.38 6.91
C LEU A 73 -1.06 4.70 7.22
N ILE A 74 -1.73 5.30 6.24
CA ILE A 74 -2.53 6.51 6.41
C ILE A 74 -3.60 6.30 7.48
N MET A 75 -4.45 5.28 7.31
CA MET A 75 -5.59 5.02 8.18
C MET A 75 -5.18 4.66 9.62
N GLY A 76 -4.14 3.82 9.76
CA GLY A 76 -3.77 3.21 11.04
C GLY A 76 -2.70 3.97 11.81
N GLN A 77 -1.80 4.68 11.15
CA GLN A 77 -0.60 5.25 11.79
C GLN A 77 -0.51 6.76 11.66
N GLU A 78 -0.91 7.33 10.53
CA GLU A 78 -0.66 8.76 10.26
C GLU A 78 -1.87 9.65 10.57
N VAL A 79 -3.08 9.31 10.12
CA VAL A 79 -4.32 10.10 10.37
C VAL A 79 -4.58 10.39 11.87
N PRO A 80 -4.36 9.45 12.81
CA PRO A 80 -4.57 9.71 14.24
C PRO A 80 -3.72 10.87 14.81
N LYS A 81 -2.64 11.27 14.13
CA LYS A 81 -1.79 12.41 14.50
C LYS A 81 -2.40 13.75 14.11
N TRP A 82 -3.29 13.77 13.11
CA TRP A 82 -3.88 14.98 12.54
C TRP A 82 -5.28 15.27 13.09
N ILE A 83 -6.08 14.22 13.26
CA ILE A 83 -7.47 14.33 13.70
C ILE A 83 -7.52 14.13 15.22
N VAL A 84 -7.28 15.22 15.95
CA VAL A 84 -7.20 15.24 17.41
C VAL A 84 -8.30 16.09 18.05
N GLN A 85 -8.91 15.56 19.11
CA GLN A 85 -9.78 16.30 20.00
C GLN A 85 -8.96 16.87 21.16
N THR A 86 -9.14 18.15 21.43
CA THR A 86 -8.49 18.84 22.56
C THR A 86 -9.37 18.69 23.79
N ARG A 87 -8.83 18.10 24.87
CA ARG A 87 -9.49 18.08 26.19
C ARG A 87 -8.73 18.98 27.14
N PHE A 88 -9.44 19.91 27.79
CA PHE A 88 -8.88 20.99 28.62
C PHE A 88 -7.91 20.49 29.72
N VAL A 89 -8.02 19.24 30.15
CA VAL A 89 -7.24 18.66 31.26
C VAL A 89 -6.28 17.53 30.82
N LEU A 90 -6.55 16.85 29.69
CA LEU A 90 -5.85 15.62 29.30
C LEU A 90 -4.98 15.78 28.04
N GLY A 91 -4.90 17.00 27.50
CA GLY A 91 -4.17 17.26 26.26
C GLY A 91 -4.89 16.76 25.00
N PRO A 92 -4.23 16.86 23.82
CA PRO A 92 -4.76 16.36 22.57
C PRO A 92 -4.75 14.83 22.54
N ARG A 93 -5.83 14.23 22.05
CA ARG A 93 -5.92 12.79 21.81
C ARG A 93 -6.61 12.52 20.48
N PRO A 94 -6.38 11.36 19.85
CA PRO A 94 -7.11 10.96 18.64
C PRO A 94 -8.62 11.08 18.82
N ASP A 95 -9.31 11.62 17.82
CA ASP A 95 -10.78 11.61 17.75
C ASP A 95 -11.25 10.41 16.93
N ASP A 96 -11.45 9.27 17.59
CA ASP A 96 -11.79 8.00 16.95
C ASP A 96 -13.04 8.08 16.06
N LYS A 97 -14.03 8.93 16.41
CA LYS A 97 -15.25 9.08 15.60
C LYS A 97 -14.92 9.75 14.27
N SER A 98 -14.20 10.88 14.34
CA SER A 98 -13.77 11.63 13.17
C SER A 98 -12.77 10.86 12.31
N ILE A 99 -11.86 10.11 12.94
CA ILE A 99 -10.90 9.22 12.26
C ILE A 99 -11.65 8.12 11.51
N ARG A 100 -12.59 7.43 12.15
CA ARG A 100 -13.41 6.41 11.48
C ARG A 100 -14.19 6.98 10.31
N TYR A 101 -14.78 8.17 10.47
CA TYR A 101 -15.49 8.83 9.39
C TYR A 101 -14.57 9.14 8.20
N PHE A 102 -13.42 9.78 8.45
CA PHE A 102 -12.42 10.07 7.43
C PHE A 102 -11.95 8.79 6.71
N ASN A 103 -11.60 7.75 7.47
CA ASN A 103 -11.10 6.48 6.95
C ASN A 103 -12.13 5.77 6.07
N SER A 104 -13.42 5.83 6.43
CA SER A 104 -14.51 5.27 5.60
C SER A 104 -14.61 5.96 4.24
N ILE A 105 -14.53 7.29 4.20
CA ILE A 105 -14.57 8.04 2.94
C ILE A 105 -13.31 7.78 2.11
N LEU A 106 -12.13 7.77 2.75
CA LEU A 106 -10.87 7.47 2.08
C LEU A 106 -10.91 6.10 1.40
N LEU A 107 -11.36 5.06 2.12
CA LEU A 107 -11.47 3.71 1.57
C LEU A 107 -12.41 3.67 0.35
N GLN A 108 -13.58 4.32 0.44
CA GLN A 108 -14.53 4.39 -0.68
C GLN A 108 -13.92 5.03 -1.93
N GLU A 109 -13.17 6.12 -1.78
CA GLU A 109 -12.54 6.80 -2.92
C GLU A 109 -11.41 5.96 -3.54
N ILE A 110 -10.62 5.26 -2.71
CA ILE A 110 -9.60 4.34 -3.21
C ILE A 110 -10.23 3.14 -3.92
N GLU A 111 -11.33 2.58 -3.39
CA GLU A 111 -12.05 1.48 -4.04
C GLU A 111 -12.58 1.87 -5.42
N LYS A 112 -13.16 3.08 -5.56
CA LYS A 112 -13.57 3.61 -6.87
C LYS A 112 -12.40 3.66 -7.84
N TYR A 113 -11.23 4.12 -7.38
CA TYR A 113 -10.04 4.16 -8.21
C TYR A 113 -9.57 2.75 -8.63
N VAL A 114 -9.47 1.81 -7.68
CA VAL A 114 -9.09 0.41 -7.93
C VAL A 114 -10.03 -0.24 -8.95
N VAL A 115 -11.35 0.03 -8.87
CA VAL A 115 -12.33 -0.42 -9.86
C VAL A 115 -12.07 0.23 -11.22
N SER A 116 -11.80 1.54 -11.26
CA SER A 116 -11.59 2.29 -12.51
C SER A 116 -10.38 1.82 -13.32
N ILE A 117 -9.32 1.37 -12.65
CA ILE A 117 -8.13 0.81 -13.30
C ILE A 117 -8.27 -0.68 -13.63
N GLY A 118 -9.42 -1.30 -13.36
CA GLY A 118 -9.70 -2.70 -13.66
C GLY A 118 -9.02 -3.71 -12.72
N ALA A 119 -8.41 -3.26 -11.61
CA ALA A 119 -7.69 -4.13 -10.69
C ALA A 119 -8.57 -5.23 -10.08
N THR A 120 -9.88 -4.99 -9.91
CA THR A 120 -10.83 -6.00 -9.41
C THR A 120 -11.06 -7.19 -10.36
N LYS A 121 -10.59 -7.11 -11.61
CA LYS A 121 -10.60 -8.22 -12.58
C LYS A 121 -9.31 -9.02 -12.57
N VAL A 122 -8.26 -8.51 -11.90
CA VAL A 122 -6.97 -9.17 -11.76
C VAL A 122 -6.99 -10.06 -10.53
N ARG A 123 -6.45 -11.28 -10.65
CA ARG A 123 -6.26 -12.18 -9.51
C ARG A 123 -4.89 -11.96 -8.88
N GLU A 124 -4.81 -12.05 -7.56
CA GLU A 124 -3.52 -12.14 -6.87
C GLU A 124 -2.79 -13.43 -7.25
N ILE A 125 -1.48 -13.47 -7.01
CA ILE A 125 -0.69 -14.69 -7.07
C ILE A 125 -0.45 -15.13 -5.62
N SER A 126 -0.77 -16.38 -5.31
CA SER A 126 -0.64 -16.93 -3.96
C SER A 126 0.17 -18.22 -3.96
N ILE A 127 0.71 -18.55 -2.80
CA ILE A 127 1.37 -19.84 -2.56
C ILE A 127 0.26 -20.89 -2.47
N VAL A 128 0.26 -21.85 -3.40
CA VAL A 128 -0.73 -22.94 -3.47
C VAL A 128 -0.19 -24.26 -2.91
N ALA A 129 1.13 -24.43 -2.85
CA ALA A 129 1.79 -25.55 -2.19
C ALA A 129 3.17 -25.15 -1.67
N ILE A 130 3.64 -25.85 -0.63
CA ILE A 130 4.93 -25.58 0.03
C ILE A 130 5.89 -26.79 -0.10
N SER A 131 5.41 -27.98 -0.51
CA SER A 131 6.22 -29.21 -0.50
C SER A 131 6.11 -30.00 -1.82
N PRO A 132 7.23 -30.50 -2.40
CA PRO A 132 8.62 -30.31 -1.95
C PRO A 132 9.17 -28.89 -2.24
N ASP A 133 8.54 -28.17 -3.15
CA ASP A 133 8.90 -26.80 -3.56
C ASP A 133 7.71 -25.86 -3.41
N LEU A 134 7.99 -24.56 -3.24
CA LEU A 134 6.95 -23.54 -3.30
C LEU A 134 6.33 -23.54 -4.69
N ARG A 135 5.00 -23.65 -4.74
CA ARG A 135 4.22 -23.49 -5.96
C ARG A 135 3.34 -22.29 -5.84
N PHE A 136 3.32 -21.48 -6.88
CA PHE A 136 2.48 -20.31 -6.98
C PHE A 136 1.35 -20.54 -7.98
N GLY A 137 0.20 -19.92 -7.72
CA GLY A 137 -0.97 -20.04 -8.56
C GLY A 137 -1.91 -18.85 -8.43
N PRO A 138 -2.98 -18.81 -9.24
CA PRO A 138 -3.97 -17.76 -9.16
C PRO A 138 -4.74 -17.86 -7.84
N GLY A 139 -4.71 -16.78 -7.06
CA GLY A 139 -5.49 -16.61 -5.85
C GLY A 139 -6.85 -15.95 -6.12
N GLU A 140 -7.33 -15.21 -5.14
CA GLU A 140 -8.58 -14.46 -5.23
C GLU A 140 -8.41 -13.17 -6.06
N TYR A 141 -9.52 -12.58 -6.50
CA TYR A 141 -9.49 -11.26 -7.13
C TYR A 141 -9.00 -10.18 -6.15
N LEU A 142 -8.27 -9.19 -6.65
CA LEU A 142 -7.77 -8.08 -5.83
C LEU A 142 -8.94 -7.32 -5.19
N ASN A 143 -8.84 -7.11 -3.88
CA ASN A 143 -9.85 -6.44 -3.08
C ASN A 143 -9.18 -5.57 -2.02
N CYS A 144 -9.39 -4.25 -2.11
CA CYS A 144 -8.68 -3.27 -1.28
C CYS A 144 -9.03 -3.43 0.21
N ALA A 145 -10.31 -3.56 0.55
CA ALA A 145 -10.76 -3.76 1.93
C ALA A 145 -10.16 -5.04 2.55
N ARG A 146 -10.17 -6.17 1.81
CA ARG A 146 -9.57 -7.43 2.26
C ARG A 146 -8.06 -7.28 2.45
N ARG A 147 -7.39 -6.56 1.55
CA ARG A 147 -5.93 -6.34 1.64
C ARG A 147 -5.55 -5.48 2.84
N ILE A 148 -6.29 -4.41 3.10
CA ILE A 148 -6.07 -3.58 4.29
C ILE A 148 -6.37 -4.38 5.56
N ALA A 149 -7.43 -5.20 5.54
CA ALA A 149 -7.76 -6.08 6.66
C ALA A 149 -6.64 -7.09 6.95
N SER A 150 -5.98 -7.66 5.93
CA SER A 150 -4.86 -8.58 6.16
C SER A 150 -3.66 -7.89 6.82
N TYR A 151 -3.36 -6.63 6.46
CA TYR A 151 -2.34 -5.84 7.16
C TYR A 151 -2.71 -5.57 8.62
N VAL A 152 -3.98 -5.28 8.92
CA VAL A 152 -4.45 -5.11 10.30
C VAL A 152 -4.36 -6.42 11.09
N GLN A 153 -4.78 -7.54 10.49
CA GLN A 153 -4.77 -8.87 11.10
C GLN A 153 -3.36 -9.42 11.34
N SER A 154 -2.34 -8.89 10.66
CA SER A 154 -0.94 -9.25 10.88
C SER A 154 -0.44 -8.93 12.31
N GLY A 155 -1.16 -8.06 13.05
CA GLY A 155 -0.98 -7.82 14.48
C GLY A 155 0.17 -6.89 14.85
N SER A 156 1.08 -6.55 13.93
CA SER A 156 2.14 -5.56 14.17
C SER A 156 2.57 -4.87 12.88
N THR A 157 3.16 -3.68 12.97
CA THR A 157 3.73 -2.99 11.80
C THR A 157 4.80 -3.82 11.11
N LYS A 158 5.64 -4.55 11.88
CA LYS A 158 6.66 -5.43 11.33
C LYS A 158 6.03 -6.58 10.53
N SER A 159 4.98 -7.19 11.06
CA SER A 159 4.23 -8.24 10.36
C SER A 159 3.54 -7.70 9.12
N ALA A 160 2.94 -6.49 9.17
CA ALA A 160 2.29 -5.87 8.04
C ALA A 160 3.29 -5.56 6.91
N VAL A 161 4.49 -5.09 7.27
CA VAL A 161 5.61 -4.91 6.33
C VAL A 161 6.01 -6.23 5.69
N ASP A 162 6.13 -7.30 6.48
CA ASP A 162 6.44 -8.61 5.94
C ASP A 162 5.36 -9.04 4.94
N THR A 163 4.08 -9.00 5.34
CA THR A 163 2.93 -9.33 4.50
C THR A 163 2.90 -8.50 3.20
N PHE A 164 3.11 -7.19 3.28
CA PHE A 164 3.24 -6.33 2.09
C PHE A 164 4.35 -6.82 1.16
N ALA A 165 5.53 -7.10 1.71
CA ALA A 165 6.66 -7.57 0.93
C ALA A 165 6.39 -8.94 0.28
N GLN A 166 5.63 -9.83 0.94
CA GLN A 166 5.20 -11.11 0.35
C GLN A 166 4.31 -10.86 -0.87
N TYR A 167 3.33 -9.97 -0.76
CA TYR A 167 2.42 -9.68 -1.86
C TYR A 167 3.13 -9.01 -3.04
N VAL A 168 4.07 -8.10 -2.79
CA VAL A 168 4.90 -7.50 -3.83
C VAL A 168 5.77 -8.57 -4.50
N ALA A 169 6.37 -9.48 -3.73
CA ALA A 169 7.16 -10.58 -4.29
C ALA A 169 6.33 -11.46 -5.24
N CYS A 170 5.13 -11.84 -4.82
CA CYS A 170 4.20 -12.58 -5.67
C CYS A 170 3.75 -11.79 -6.91
N ALA A 171 3.55 -10.47 -6.79
CA ALA A 171 3.15 -9.63 -7.92
C ALA A 171 4.25 -9.52 -8.99
N VAL A 172 5.49 -9.34 -8.56
CA VAL A 172 6.64 -9.01 -9.42
C VAL A 172 7.27 -10.27 -9.98
N ASP A 173 7.75 -11.19 -9.14
CA ASP A 173 8.35 -12.44 -9.58
C ASP A 173 8.30 -13.52 -8.48
N PRO A 174 7.32 -14.43 -8.54
CA PRO A 174 7.21 -15.54 -7.60
C PRO A 174 8.42 -16.49 -7.60
N GLU A 175 9.10 -16.66 -8.74
CA GLU A 175 10.25 -17.57 -8.85
C GLU A 175 11.48 -16.99 -8.13
N SER A 176 11.59 -15.66 -8.08
CA SER A 176 12.62 -14.94 -7.32
C SER A 176 12.11 -14.38 -5.99
N TYR A 177 11.07 -15.00 -5.41
CA TYR A 177 10.33 -14.50 -4.25
C TYR A 177 11.21 -13.95 -3.11
N PRO A 178 12.27 -14.65 -2.63
CA PRO A 178 13.09 -14.13 -1.54
C PRO A 178 13.82 -12.82 -1.87
N ALA A 179 14.36 -12.70 -3.09
CA ALA A 179 15.09 -11.50 -3.52
C ALA A 179 14.13 -10.30 -3.66
N VAL A 180 12.97 -10.52 -4.28
CA VAL A 180 11.97 -9.46 -4.45
C VAL A 180 11.40 -9.01 -3.12
N LYS A 181 11.19 -9.93 -2.17
CA LYS A 181 10.71 -9.59 -0.83
C LYS A 181 11.66 -8.62 -0.12
N LEU A 182 12.97 -8.84 -0.21
CA LEU A 182 13.97 -7.92 0.36
C LEU A 182 13.92 -6.53 -0.29
N ILE A 183 13.75 -6.48 -1.61
CA ILE A 183 13.58 -5.22 -2.34
C ILE A 183 12.32 -4.49 -1.86
N ALA A 184 11.18 -5.19 -1.76
CA ALA A 184 9.93 -4.60 -1.31
C ALA A 184 10.03 -4.00 0.10
N VAL A 185 10.72 -4.66 1.03
CA VAL A 185 10.97 -4.12 2.37
C VAL A 185 11.74 -2.79 2.31
N SER A 186 12.71 -2.65 1.39
CA SER A 186 13.49 -1.41 1.25
C SER A 186 12.64 -0.20 0.81
N TYR A 187 11.48 -0.43 0.18
CA TYR A 187 10.56 0.63 -0.26
C TYR A 187 9.63 1.13 0.85
N VAL A 188 9.53 0.43 1.98
CA VAL A 188 8.61 0.81 3.08
C VAL A 188 8.88 2.24 3.58
N GLY A 189 10.14 2.63 3.70
CA GLY A 189 10.50 4.00 4.12
C GLY A 189 9.92 5.06 3.19
N GLN A 190 10.07 4.87 1.87
CA GLN A 190 9.53 5.78 0.86
C GLN A 190 8.00 5.84 0.91
N ILE A 191 7.33 4.71 1.13
CA ILE A 191 5.86 4.66 1.25
C ILE A 191 5.38 5.41 2.50
N VAL A 192 6.09 5.27 3.62
CA VAL A 192 5.79 6.02 4.86
C VAL A 192 5.96 7.53 4.63
N ASP A 193 7.03 7.94 3.97
CA ASP A 193 7.29 9.36 3.67
C ASP A 193 6.24 9.92 2.71
N LEU A 194 5.82 9.14 1.71
CA LEU A 194 4.72 9.49 0.82
C LEU A 194 3.41 9.69 1.61
N ALA A 195 3.05 8.75 2.49
CA ALA A 195 1.83 8.85 3.31
C ALA A 195 1.83 10.13 4.17
N ARG A 196 2.97 10.48 4.77
CA ARG A 196 3.14 11.71 5.55
C ARG A 196 3.05 12.95 4.69
N HIS A 197 3.68 12.95 3.53
CA HIS A 197 3.66 14.06 2.58
C HIS A 197 2.23 14.37 2.12
N VAL A 198 1.49 13.34 1.71
CA VAL A 198 0.09 13.46 1.27
C VAL A 198 -0.77 14.07 2.38
N LEU A 199 -0.67 13.57 3.61
CA LEU A 199 -1.47 14.10 4.72
C LEU A 199 -1.06 15.52 5.11
N ALA A 200 0.25 15.84 5.11
CA ALA A 200 0.71 17.20 5.36
C ALA A 200 0.14 18.16 4.31
N ALA A 201 0.16 17.81 3.03
CA ALA A 201 -0.42 18.62 1.95
C ALA A 201 -1.94 18.84 2.08
N VAL A 202 -2.66 17.93 2.75
CA VAL A 202 -4.11 18.05 2.99
C VAL A 202 -4.41 18.87 4.24
N PHE A 203 -3.73 18.58 5.35
CA PHE A 203 -4.05 19.15 6.67
C PHE A 203 -3.30 20.45 6.99
N GLN A 204 -2.10 20.67 6.43
CA GLN A 204 -1.30 21.89 6.70
C GLN A 204 -1.66 23.08 5.80
N GLN A 205 -2.50 22.91 4.76
CA GLN A 205 -3.02 24.04 3.97
C GLN A 205 -3.94 25.01 4.76
N ARG A 206 -3.99 24.87 6.09
CA ARG A 206 -4.72 25.72 7.03
C ARG A 206 -3.87 26.16 8.24
N ALA A 207 -2.56 25.92 8.24
CA ALA A 207 -1.65 26.49 9.25
C ALA A 207 -1.30 27.94 8.88
#